data_AF-A0AAD5UKM7-F1
#
_entry.id   AF-A0AAD5UKM7-F1
#
_cell.length_a   1.000
_cell.length_b   1.000
_cell.length_c   1.000
_cell.angle_alpha   90.00
_cell.angle_beta   90.00
_cell.angle_gamma   90.00
#
_symmetry.space_group_name_H-M   'P 1'
#
loop_
_entity.id
_entity.type
_entity.pdbx_description
1 polymer ?
#
loop_
_entity_poly.entity_id
_entity_poly.type
_entity_poly.pdbx_seq_one_letter_code
_entity_poly.pdbx_strand_id
1 'polypeptide(L)'
;MGEKEEKEETSYEKRLESVNEIAHPLASKKLNKKVLKVVKKAEKSKSIKRGVKEVVKGLRKGAKGIVVIAGDISPIDVITHVPVLCEDANIPYVYVPSKEDLGSAGSTKRPTSVVMIVTKKDADYQDTYDEVLKEVQTLNEKLITTV
;
A
#
# COMPACT_ATOMS: atom_id res chain seq x y z
N MET A 1 -29.44 -15.14 9.67
CA MET A 1 -28.23 -14.48 10.20
C MET A 1 -26.99 -14.82 9.36
N GLY A 2 -27.13 -15.10 8.04
CA GLY A 2 -26.06 -15.67 7.21
C GLY A 2 -25.74 -14.93 5.90
N GLU A 3 -26.32 -13.77 5.62
CA GLU A 3 -26.21 -13.14 4.29
C GLU A 3 -25.13 -12.04 4.16
N LYS A 4 -24.44 -11.69 5.25
CA LYS A 4 -23.41 -10.63 5.22
C LYS A 4 -21.99 -11.11 4.90
N GLU A 5 -21.68 -12.39 5.13
CA GLU A 5 -20.31 -12.91 4.94
C GLU A 5 -20.04 -13.36 3.49
N GLU A 6 -20.99 -14.01 2.80
CA GLU A 6 -20.80 -14.49 1.42
C GLU A 6 -20.63 -13.37 0.36
N LYS A 7 -21.26 -12.19 0.57
CA LYS A 7 -21.14 -11.04 -0.36
C LYS A 7 -19.80 -10.32 -0.26
N GLU A 8 -19.11 -10.36 0.88
CA GLU A 8 -17.78 -9.77 1.02
C GLU A 8 -16.69 -10.66 0.40
N GLU A 9 -16.87 -11.99 0.43
CA GLU A 9 -15.91 -12.94 -0.14
C GLU A 9 -15.90 -12.92 -1.68
N THR A 10 -17.07 -12.91 -2.32
CA THR A 10 -17.18 -12.79 -3.79
C THR A 10 -16.64 -11.45 -4.33
N SER A 11 -16.70 -10.39 -3.52
CA SER A 11 -16.16 -9.07 -3.87
C SER A 11 -14.63 -9.03 -3.81
N TYR A 12 -14.01 -9.76 -2.88
CA TYR A 12 -12.56 -9.80 -2.73
C TYR A 12 -11.87 -10.63 -3.81
N GLU A 13 -12.48 -11.75 -4.21
CA GLU A 13 -11.95 -12.63 -5.26
C GLU A 13 -12.02 -11.97 -6.64
N LYS A 14 -13.11 -11.27 -6.97
CA LYS A 14 -13.17 -10.45 -8.21
C LYS A 14 -12.16 -9.31 -8.25
N ARG A 15 -11.85 -8.71 -7.08
CA ARG A 15 -10.80 -7.69 -6.95
C ARG A 15 -9.40 -8.28 -7.09
N LEU A 16 -9.22 -9.54 -6.71
CA LEU A 16 -8.01 -10.33 -6.94
C LEU A 16 -7.84 -10.75 -8.42
N GLU A 17 -8.93 -10.92 -9.17
CA GLU A 17 -8.84 -11.14 -10.63
C GLU A 17 -8.51 -9.85 -11.40
N SER A 18 -8.81 -8.69 -10.81
CA SER A 18 -8.55 -7.37 -11.41
C SER A 18 -7.18 -6.78 -11.07
N VAL A 19 -6.39 -7.44 -10.22
CA VAL A 19 -5.01 -7.03 -9.97
C VAL A 19 -4.11 -7.49 -11.09
N ASN A 20 -3.25 -6.59 -11.54
CA ASN A 20 -2.23 -6.95 -12.52
C ASN A 20 -1.26 -7.99 -11.96
N GLU A 21 -0.73 -8.82 -12.84
CA GLU A 21 0.25 -9.88 -12.54
C GLU A 21 1.55 -9.34 -11.89
N ILE A 22 1.82 -8.04 -12.04
CA ILE A 22 2.96 -7.36 -11.40
C ILE A 22 2.75 -7.03 -9.92
N ALA A 23 1.56 -7.29 -9.35
CA ALA A 23 1.20 -6.93 -7.99
C ALA A 23 1.82 -7.89 -6.94
N HIS A 24 3.14 -8.01 -6.96
CA HIS A 24 3.94 -8.80 -6.03
C HIS A 24 4.85 -7.86 -5.22
N PRO A 25 4.80 -7.87 -3.87
CA PRO A 25 4.02 -8.75 -2.99
C PRO A 25 2.61 -8.24 -2.71
N LEU A 26 1.63 -9.13 -2.86
CA LEU A 26 0.25 -8.84 -2.52
C LEU A 26 0.01 -8.96 -1.00
N ALA A 27 -0.62 -7.94 -0.41
CA ALA A 27 -1.04 -7.98 0.98
C ALA A 27 -2.10 -9.07 1.20
N SER A 28 -1.87 -9.94 2.18
CA SER A 28 -2.91 -10.85 2.66
C SER A 28 -4.14 -10.08 3.17
N LYS A 29 -5.33 -10.70 3.21
CA LYS A 29 -6.56 -10.08 3.74
C LYS A 29 -6.34 -9.43 5.13
N LYS A 30 -5.51 -10.04 5.98
CA LYS A 30 -5.14 -9.53 7.31
C LYS A 30 -4.26 -8.29 7.22
N LEU A 31 -3.18 -8.35 6.42
CA LEU A 31 -2.25 -7.24 6.23
C LEU A 31 -2.96 -6.04 5.59
N ASN A 32 -3.82 -6.26 4.59
CA ASN A 32 -4.55 -5.18 3.94
C ASN A 32 -5.45 -4.41 4.92
N LYS A 33 -6.18 -5.12 5.81
CA LYS A 33 -6.97 -4.46 6.88
C LYS A 33 -6.09 -3.64 7.84
N LYS A 34 -4.89 -4.13 8.20
CA LYS A 34 -3.93 -3.36 9.02
C LYS A 34 -3.43 -2.12 8.28
N VAL A 35 -2.98 -2.28 7.04
CA VAL A 35 -2.47 -1.20 6.18
C VAL A 35 -3.52 -0.10 6.02
N LEU A 36 -4.76 -0.44 5.67
CA LEU A 36 -5.84 0.56 5.53
C LEU A 36 -6.13 1.32 6.83
N LYS A 37 -6.03 0.66 8.00
CA LYS A 37 -6.15 1.34 9.30
C LYS A 37 -4.99 2.30 9.54
N VAL A 38 -3.76 1.89 9.24
CA VAL A 38 -2.57 2.74 9.37
C VAL A 38 -2.66 3.94 8.43
N VAL A 39 -3.05 3.74 7.17
CA VAL A 39 -3.26 4.82 6.19
C VAL A 39 -4.30 5.83 6.72
N LYS A 40 -5.44 5.37 7.24
CA LYS A 40 -6.46 6.26 7.83
C LYS A 40 -5.93 7.07 9.02
N LYS A 41 -5.14 6.46 9.90
CA LYS A 41 -4.52 7.19 11.03
C LYS A 41 -3.45 8.18 10.55
N ALA A 42 -2.60 7.76 9.62
CA ALA A 42 -1.55 8.60 9.04
C ALA A 42 -2.12 9.79 8.24
N GLU A 43 -3.28 9.61 7.61
CA GLU A 43 -4.02 10.68 6.93
C GLU A 43 -4.45 11.77 7.91
N LYS A 44 -5.07 11.38 9.04
CA LYS A 44 -5.43 12.32 10.13
C LYS A 44 -4.22 13.10 10.64
N SER A 45 -3.06 12.44 10.74
CA SER A 45 -1.79 13.06 11.14
C SER A 45 -1.05 13.77 9.98
N LYS A 46 -1.66 13.93 8.80
CA LYS A 46 -1.09 14.55 7.59
C LYS A 46 0.33 14.04 7.27
N SER A 47 0.52 12.73 7.38
CA SER A 47 1.82 12.05 7.19
C SER A 47 1.81 11.11 5.99
N ILE A 48 0.78 11.20 5.16
CA ILE A 48 0.68 10.47 3.89
C ILE A 48 1.09 11.35 2.72
N LYS A 49 1.72 10.75 1.72
CA LYS A 49 1.98 11.33 0.40
C LYS A 49 1.22 10.50 -0.62
N ARG A 50 0.49 11.14 -1.52
CA ARG A 50 -0.44 10.45 -2.42
C ARG A 50 -0.09 10.72 -3.88
N GLY A 51 -0.16 9.68 -4.68
CA GLY A 51 0.17 9.73 -6.09
C GLY A 51 1.67 9.67 -6.37
N VAL A 52 1.97 9.23 -7.58
CA VAL A 52 3.33 8.94 -8.04
C VAL A 52 4.26 10.15 -7.93
N LYS A 53 3.79 11.35 -8.32
CA LYS A 53 4.60 12.58 -8.24
C LYS A 53 5.05 12.89 -6.81
N GLU A 54 4.18 12.73 -5.82
CA GLU A 54 4.52 13.01 -4.42
C GLU A 54 5.42 11.93 -3.82
N VAL A 55 5.17 10.67 -4.16
CA VAL A 55 5.97 9.52 -3.74
C VAL A 55 7.40 9.68 -4.27
N VAL A 56 7.58 9.85 -5.58
CA VAL A 56 8.90 10.07 -6.20
C VAL A 56 9.62 11.28 -5.61
N LYS A 57 8.91 12.40 -5.37
CA LYS A 57 9.49 13.57 -4.69
C LYS A 57 9.89 13.26 -3.25
N GLY A 58 9.15 12.40 -2.56
CA GLY A 58 9.47 11.90 -1.23
C GLY A 58 10.73 11.04 -1.22
N LEU A 59 10.83 10.08 -2.13
CA LEU A 59 12.01 9.23 -2.28
C LEU A 59 13.26 10.07 -2.59
N ARG A 60 13.18 11.01 -3.54
CA ARG A 60 14.30 11.93 -3.86
C ARG A 60 14.75 12.80 -2.68
N LYS A 61 13.84 13.10 -1.73
CA LYS A 61 14.15 13.85 -0.51
C LYS A 61 14.67 12.97 0.63
N GLY A 62 14.81 11.66 0.42
CA GLY A 62 15.20 10.72 1.47
C GLY A 62 14.10 10.50 2.53
N ALA A 63 12.83 10.76 2.19
CA ALA A 63 11.75 10.43 3.11
C ALA A 63 11.67 8.92 3.26
N LYS A 64 11.77 8.43 4.50
CA LYS A 64 11.62 7.01 4.82
C LYS A 64 10.16 6.71 5.14
N GLY A 65 9.69 5.54 4.75
CA GLY A 65 8.28 5.23 4.78
C GLY A 65 7.96 3.78 4.41
N ILE A 66 6.66 3.51 4.27
CA ILE A 66 6.15 2.33 3.56
C ILE A 66 5.39 2.84 2.35
N VAL A 67 5.58 2.21 1.20
CA VAL A 67 4.81 2.50 -0.01
C VAL A 67 3.72 1.45 -0.18
N VAL A 68 2.49 1.89 -0.38
CA VAL A 68 1.34 1.05 -0.67
C VAL A 68 0.90 1.33 -2.08
N ILE A 69 0.85 0.29 -2.90
CA ILE A 69 0.52 0.36 -4.32
C ILE A 69 -0.78 -0.38 -4.54
N ALA A 70 -1.70 0.18 -5.32
CA ALA A 70 -2.88 -0.55 -5.73
C ALA A 70 -2.55 -1.50 -6.90
N GLY A 71 -3.02 -2.74 -6.86
CA GLY A 71 -2.78 -3.71 -7.94
C GLY A 71 -3.72 -3.53 -9.13
N ASP A 72 -4.84 -2.82 -8.98
CA ASP A 72 -5.87 -2.60 -10.00
C ASP A 72 -5.68 -1.29 -10.80
N ILE A 73 -4.42 -0.84 -10.91
CA ILE A 73 -4.08 0.39 -11.64
C ILE A 73 -4.00 0.07 -13.14
N SER A 74 -4.71 0.89 -13.90
CA SER A 74 -4.51 1.04 -15.33
C SER A 74 -4.17 2.52 -15.58
N PRO A 75 -3.04 2.85 -16.22
CA PRO A 75 -2.07 2.00 -16.91
C PRO A 75 -0.92 1.48 -16.02
N ILE A 76 -0.35 0.34 -16.42
CA ILE A 76 0.75 -0.34 -15.70
C ILE A 76 2.05 0.46 -15.68
N ASP A 77 2.30 1.27 -16.71
CA ASP A 77 3.47 2.16 -16.87
C ASP A 77 3.69 3.10 -15.68
N VAL A 78 2.60 3.43 -14.98
CA VAL A 78 2.64 4.32 -13.81
C VAL A 78 3.13 3.59 -12.55
N ILE A 79 3.02 2.27 -12.48
CA ILE A 79 3.56 1.48 -11.37
C ILE A 79 4.98 1.02 -11.66
N THR A 80 5.32 0.61 -12.88
CA THR A 80 6.59 -0.09 -13.20
C THR A 80 7.86 0.59 -12.65
N HIS A 81 7.91 1.92 -12.64
CA HIS A 81 9.04 2.69 -12.13
C HIS A 81 9.03 2.89 -10.60
N VAL A 82 7.90 2.69 -9.93
CA VAL A 82 7.75 2.94 -8.48
C VAL A 82 8.51 1.89 -7.64
N PRO A 83 8.36 0.56 -7.85
CA PRO A 83 9.13 -0.45 -7.14
C PRO A 83 10.64 -0.27 -7.32
N VAL A 84 11.11 0.01 -8.55
CA VAL A 84 12.53 0.26 -8.83
C VAL A 84 13.07 1.41 -7.98
N LEU A 85 12.34 2.52 -7.92
CA LEU A 85 12.73 3.64 -7.06
C LEU A 85 12.68 3.30 -5.57
N CYS A 86 11.71 2.47 -5.15
CA CYS A 86 11.62 2.00 -3.77
C CYS A 86 12.81 1.11 -3.40
N GLU A 87 13.27 0.24 -4.30
CA GLU A 87 14.45 -0.61 -4.11
C GLU A 87 15.73 0.23 -4.00
N ASP A 88 15.92 1.21 -4.90
CA ASP A 88 17.05 2.15 -4.84
C ASP A 88 17.09 2.94 -3.50
N ALA A 89 15.93 3.30 -2.98
CA ALA A 89 15.80 4.00 -1.70
C ALA A 89 15.73 3.06 -0.49
N ASN A 90 15.78 1.74 -0.70
CA ASN A 90 15.65 0.69 0.29
C ASN A 90 14.35 0.80 1.14
N ILE A 91 13.25 1.22 0.50
CA ILE A 91 11.94 1.46 1.11
C ILE A 91 11.02 0.24 0.88
N PRO A 92 10.44 -0.33 1.95
CA PRO A 92 9.49 -1.43 1.81
C PRO A 92 8.20 -0.98 1.10
N TYR A 93 7.70 -1.84 0.20
CA TYR A 93 6.46 -1.60 -0.54
C TYR A 93 5.51 -2.80 -0.47
N VAL A 94 4.21 -2.55 -0.61
CA VAL A 94 3.19 -3.61 -0.59
C VAL A 94 2.07 -3.30 -1.56
N TYR A 95 1.54 -4.34 -2.21
CA TYR A 95 0.38 -4.21 -3.09
C TYR A 95 -0.92 -4.50 -2.36
N VAL A 96 -1.96 -3.73 -2.66
CA VAL A 96 -3.33 -3.97 -2.20
C VAL A 96 -4.26 -4.08 -3.40
N PRO A 97 -5.29 -4.93 -3.33
CA PRO A 97 -6.10 -5.24 -4.51
C PRO A 97 -7.08 -4.14 -4.94
N SER A 98 -7.21 -3.06 -4.17
CA SER A 98 -8.25 -2.05 -4.39
C SER A 98 -7.72 -0.62 -4.22
N LYS A 99 -7.67 0.13 -5.32
CA LYS A 99 -7.38 1.58 -5.33
C LYS A 99 -8.50 2.42 -4.71
N GLU A 100 -9.72 1.92 -4.70
CA GLU A 100 -10.89 2.60 -4.12
C GLU A 100 -10.80 2.61 -2.59
N ASP A 101 -10.44 1.47 -2.01
CA ASP A 101 -10.26 1.34 -0.56
C ASP A 101 -9.07 2.19 -0.09
N LEU A 102 -7.99 2.26 -0.89
CA LEU A 102 -6.87 3.16 -0.66
C LEU A 102 -7.25 4.64 -0.74
N GLY A 103 -8.00 5.03 -1.78
CA GLY A 103 -8.49 6.41 -1.93
C GLY A 103 -9.39 6.82 -0.76
N SER A 104 -10.27 5.91 -0.35
CA SER A 104 -11.16 6.08 0.80
C SER A 104 -10.39 6.18 2.12
N ALA A 105 -9.30 5.41 2.27
CA ALA A 105 -8.42 5.48 3.44
C ALA A 105 -7.59 6.78 3.47
N GLY A 106 -7.25 7.33 2.32
CA GLY A 106 -6.55 8.61 2.15
C GLY A 106 -7.47 9.84 2.13
N SER A 107 -8.73 9.71 2.59
CA SER A 107 -9.74 10.77 2.63
C SER A 107 -9.87 11.57 1.33
N THR A 108 -9.75 10.91 0.18
CA THR A 108 -9.87 11.54 -1.13
C THR A 108 -11.02 10.93 -1.93
N LYS A 109 -11.76 11.79 -2.64
CA LYS A 109 -12.82 11.37 -3.58
C LYS A 109 -12.25 10.73 -4.86
N ARG A 110 -10.95 10.83 -5.12
CA ARG A 110 -10.31 10.25 -6.30
C ARG A 110 -9.61 8.93 -5.95
N PRO A 111 -9.75 7.88 -6.77
CA PRO A 111 -9.00 6.64 -6.59
C PRO A 111 -7.51 6.94 -6.58
N THR A 112 -6.79 6.36 -5.61
CA THR A 112 -5.36 6.64 -5.44
C THR A 112 -4.57 5.40 -5.78
N SER A 113 -3.70 5.55 -6.77
CA SER A 113 -2.81 4.51 -7.25
C SER A 113 -1.73 4.14 -6.23
N VAL A 114 -1.01 5.16 -5.72
CA VAL A 114 0.13 4.94 -4.83
C VAL A 114 0.00 5.86 -3.63
N VAL A 115 0.21 5.30 -2.45
CA VAL A 115 0.26 6.04 -1.19
C VAL A 115 1.55 5.70 -0.48
N MET A 116 2.35 6.71 -0.14
CA MET A 116 3.49 6.56 0.74
C MET A 116 3.11 7.06 2.13
N ILE A 117 3.26 6.20 3.12
CA ILE A 117 3.12 6.55 4.53
C ILE A 117 4.51 6.96 5.02
N VAL A 118 4.69 8.25 5.33
CA VAL A 118 5.94 8.78 5.88
C VAL A 118 5.89 8.61 7.39
N THR A 119 6.89 7.92 7.94
CA THR A 119 7.01 7.80 9.41
C THR A 119 7.32 9.16 10.01
N LYS A 120 6.54 9.59 11.00
CA LYS A 120 6.86 10.72 11.87
C LYS A 120 7.10 10.19 13.27
N LYS A 121 8.14 10.67 13.94
CA LYS A 121 8.64 10.16 15.23
C LYS A 121 7.72 10.40 16.44
N ASP A 122 6.50 10.90 16.25
CA ASP A 122 5.58 11.32 17.32
C ASP A 122 4.11 11.01 16.97
N ALA A 123 3.85 9.84 16.40
CA ALA A 123 2.53 9.50 15.89
C ALA A 123 1.93 8.31 16.65
N ASP A 124 0.69 8.42 17.14
CA ASP A 124 -0.06 7.36 17.86
C ASP A 124 -0.31 6.05 17.06
N TYR A 125 0.25 5.94 15.86
CA TYR A 125 0.14 4.78 14.98
C TYR A 125 1.49 4.14 14.68
N GLN A 126 2.57 4.59 15.33
CA GLN A 126 3.93 4.09 15.10
C GLN A 126 4.06 2.59 15.40
N ASP A 127 3.47 2.11 16.50
CA ASP A 127 3.52 0.68 16.86
C ASP A 127 2.89 -0.21 15.79
N THR A 128 1.70 0.17 15.31
CA THR A 128 1.01 -0.59 14.24
C THR A 128 1.74 -0.45 12.91
N TYR A 129 2.37 0.69 12.67
CA TYR A 129 3.17 0.93 11.47
C TYR A 129 4.43 0.06 11.46
N ASP A 130 5.14 -0.05 12.59
CA ASP A 130 6.35 -0.87 12.70
C ASP A 130 6.05 -2.37 12.57
N GLU A 131 4.90 -2.84 13.07
CA GLU A 131 4.42 -4.20 12.79
C GLU A 131 4.23 -4.44 11.29
N VAL A 132 3.50 -3.54 10.61
CA VAL A 132 3.26 -3.63 9.17
C VAL A 132 4.57 -3.52 8.40
N LEU A 133 5.49 -2.65 8.84
CA LEU A 133 6.81 -2.49 8.23
C LEU A 133 7.59 -3.81 8.27
N LYS A 134 7.65 -4.48 9.41
CA LYS A 134 8.32 -5.78 9.55
C LYS A 134 7.67 -6.87 8.70
N GLU A 135 6.33 -6.94 8.70
CA GLU A 135 5.60 -7.90 7.86
C GLU A 135 5.86 -7.66 6.37
N VAL A 136 5.86 -6.40 5.92
CA VAL A 136 6.12 -6.02 4.53
C VAL A 136 7.58 -6.23 4.13
N GLN A 137 8.54 -5.91 5.00
CA GLN A 137 9.95 -6.20 4.77
C GLN A 137 10.18 -7.70 4.59
N THR A 138 9.59 -8.53 5.44
CA THR A 138 9.66 -9.99 5.32
C THR A 138 9.10 -10.48 3.98
N LEU A 139 8.01 -9.86 3.48
CA LEU A 139 7.43 -10.19 2.18
C LEU A 139 8.32 -9.75 1.01
N ASN A 140 8.94 -8.57 1.10
CA ASN A 140 9.87 -8.07 0.10
C ASN A 140 11.15 -8.91 0.05
N GLU A 141 11.75 -9.28 1.19
CA GLU A 141 12.95 -10.13 1.24
C GLU A 141 12.69 -11.52 0.64
N LYS A 142 11.50 -12.08 0.88
CA LYS A 142 11.10 -13.36 0.27
C LYS A 142 10.99 -13.29 -1.24
N LEU A 143 10.53 -12.16 -1.80
CA LEU A 143 10.49 -11.97 -3.24
C LEU A 143 11.89 -11.82 -3.85
N ILE A 144 12.77 -11.05 -3.21
CA ILE A 144 14.15 -10.85 -3.68
C ILE A 144 14.97 -12.14 -3.66
N THR A 145 14.67 -13.08 -2.75
CA THR A 145 15.39 -14.37 -2.65
C THR A 145 14.89 -15.44 -3.64
N THR A 146 13.73 -15.22 -4.29
CA THR A 146 13.11 -16.22 -5.19
C THR A 146 13.46 -16.00 -6.67
N VAL A 147 14.29 -15.00 -6.98
CA VAL A 147 14.93 -14.78 -8.30
C VAL A 147 16.40 -15.19 -8.25
#